data_AF-H3G6W7-F1
#
_entry.id   AF-H3G6W7-F1
#
_cell.length_a   1.000
_cell.length_b   1.000
_cell.length_c   1.000
_cell.angle_alpha   90.00
_cell.angle_beta   90.00
_cell.angle_gamma   90.00
#
_symmetry.space_group_name_H-M   'P 1'
#
loop_
_entity.id
_entity.type
_entity.pdbx_description
1 polymer ?
#
loop_
_entity_poly.entity_id
_entity_poly.type
_entity_poly.pdbx_seq_one_letter_code
_entity_poly.pdbx_strand_id
1 'polypeptide(L)'
;LTKLPKRRRALQCRWVFVVNYKGDGTIDRYKARLVIKGFLLKYGIDYDEIFSPVIRMEVLRLLLTIAVLLELEIHQMDVETAFLNGFLDKEIYMEQPEDFATRGKENVVCKLLKSLYGLKQAHRIW
;
A
#
# COMPACT_ATOMS: atom_id res chain seq x y z
N LEU A 1 -3.60 -18.65 -0.52
CA LEU A 1 -3.78 -18.96 -1.97
C LEU A 1 -5.19 -19.53 -2.18
N THR A 2 -5.83 -19.24 -3.31
CA THR A 2 -7.16 -19.75 -3.66
C THR A 2 -7.28 -20.00 -5.16
N LYS A 3 -8.23 -20.83 -5.59
CA LYS A 3 -8.64 -20.86 -7.00
C LYS A 3 -9.25 -19.50 -7.38
N LEU A 4 -8.93 -19.02 -8.57
CA LEU A 4 -9.51 -17.78 -9.09
C LEU A 4 -11.01 -18.00 -9.34
N PRO A 5 -11.90 -17.20 -8.71
CA PRO A 5 -13.33 -17.33 -8.94
C PRO A 5 -13.71 -17.04 -10.40
N LYS A 6 -14.79 -17.66 -10.88
CA LYS A 6 -15.34 -17.37 -12.21
C LYS A 6 -15.67 -15.87 -12.32
N ARG A 7 -15.37 -15.28 -13.47
CA ARG A 7 -15.59 -13.84 -13.77
C ARG A 7 -14.76 -12.84 -12.95
N ARG A 8 -13.80 -13.32 -12.14
CA ARG A 8 -12.74 -12.48 -11.56
C ARG A 8 -11.47 -12.61 -12.39
N ARG A 9 -10.60 -11.61 -12.28
CA ARG A 9 -9.26 -11.64 -12.88
C ARG A 9 -8.21 -11.53 -11.79
N ALA A 10 -7.07 -12.17 -12.01
CA ALA A 10 -5.89 -11.93 -11.19
C ALA A 10 -5.14 -10.70 -11.72
N LEU A 11 -4.67 -9.85 -10.83
CA LEU A 11 -3.82 -8.72 -11.15
C LEU A 11 -2.36 -9.15 -11.11
N GLN A 12 -1.61 -8.72 -12.11
CA GLN A 12 -0.16 -8.91 -12.13
C GLN A 12 0.51 -8.09 -11.03
N CYS A 13 1.62 -8.60 -10.51
CA CYS A 13 2.49 -7.89 -9.57
C CYS A 13 3.94 -7.91 -10.05
N ARG A 14 4.79 -7.10 -9.40
CA ARG A 14 6.23 -7.10 -9.61
C ARG A 14 6.95 -6.76 -8.31
N TRP A 15 8.17 -7.25 -8.19
CA TRP A 15 9.09 -6.73 -7.19
C TRP A 15 9.68 -5.38 -7.64
N VAL A 16 9.85 -4.48 -6.67
CA VAL A 16 10.56 -3.21 -6.81
C VAL A 16 11.64 -3.17 -5.77
N PHE A 17 12.89 -3.12 -6.22
CA PHE A 17 14.08 -3.09 -5.38
C PHE A 17 14.65 -1.67 -5.35
N VAL A 18 15.02 -1.21 -4.16
CA VAL A 18 15.62 0.10 -3.91
C VAL A 18 16.79 -0.08 -2.96
N VAL A 19 17.92 0.57 -3.27
CA VAL A 19 19.05 0.69 -2.35
C VAL A 19 19.01 2.09 -1.76
N ASN A 20 18.87 2.18 -0.44
CA ASN A 20 18.99 3.43 0.28
C ASN A 20 20.46 3.64 0.65
N TYR A 21 20.93 4.88 0.50
CA TYR A 21 22.29 5.29 0.83
C TYR A 21 22.25 6.31 1.97
N LYS A 22 23.29 6.31 2.80
CA LYS A 22 23.53 7.31 3.84
C LYS A 22 24.09 8.59 3.21
N GLY A 23 24.15 9.67 4.00
CA GLY A 23 24.71 10.94 3.56
C GLY A 23 26.19 10.88 3.15
N ASP A 24 26.93 9.89 3.65
CA ASP A 24 28.33 9.63 3.29
C ASP A 24 28.50 8.74 2.03
N GLY A 25 27.38 8.34 1.39
CA GLY A 25 27.37 7.49 0.21
C GLY A 25 27.48 5.99 0.48
N THR A 26 27.61 5.55 1.74
CA THR A 26 27.56 4.13 2.09
C THR A 26 26.14 3.59 2.04
N ILE A 27 25.99 2.27 1.85
CA ILE A 27 24.65 1.65 1.81
C ILE A 27 24.04 1.70 3.22
N ASP A 28 22.82 2.23 3.29
CA ASP A 28 22.00 2.22 4.49
C ASP A 28 21.18 0.93 4.59
N ARG A 29 20.37 0.64 3.55
CA ARG A 29 19.46 -0.52 3.56
C ARG A 29 19.05 -0.92 2.14
N TYR A 30 18.91 -2.23 1.93
CA TYR A 30 18.23 -2.79 0.77
C TYR A 30 16.73 -2.94 1.06
N LYS A 31 15.88 -2.43 0.17
CA LYS A 31 14.43 -2.46 0.31
C LYS A 31 13.80 -3.15 -0.88
N ALA A 32 12.98 -4.17 -0.62
CA ALA A 32 12.13 -4.81 -1.60
C ALA A 32 10.66 -4.49 -1.30
N ARG A 33 9.88 -4.18 -2.34
CA ARG A 33 8.43 -4.00 -2.24
C ARG A 33 7.74 -4.85 -3.29
N LEU A 34 6.74 -5.61 -2.88
CA LEU A 34 5.82 -6.24 -3.81
C LEU A 34 4.75 -5.21 -4.20
N VAL A 35 4.65 -4.93 -5.49
CA VAL A 35 3.78 -3.88 -6.02
C VAL A 35 2.82 -4.49 -7.03
N ILE A 36 1.53 -4.22 -6.84
CA ILE A 36 0.51 -4.59 -7.81
C ILE A 36 0.54 -3.64 -9.01
N LYS A 37 0.24 -4.15 -10.20
CA LYS A 37 0.03 -3.32 -11.40
C LYS A 37 -1.35 -2.64 -11.33
N GLY A 38 -1.50 -1.63 -10.48
CA GLY A 38 -2.80 -1.00 -10.21
C GLY A 38 -3.40 -0.21 -11.36
N PHE A 39 -2.63 0.13 -12.39
CA PHE A 39 -3.19 0.69 -13.62
C PHE A 39 -4.16 -0.28 -14.32
N LEU A 40 -4.08 -1.57 -14.00
CA LEU A 40 -5.03 -2.55 -14.51
C LEU A 40 -6.40 -2.41 -13.84
N LEU A 41 -6.50 -1.90 -12.59
CA LEU A 41 -7.73 -1.84 -11.77
C LEU A 41 -8.87 -1.07 -12.47
N LYS A 42 -10.09 -1.59 -12.34
CA LYS A 42 -11.32 -1.01 -12.92
C LYS A 42 -12.20 -0.36 -11.86
N TYR A 43 -12.58 0.88 -12.11
CA TYR A 43 -13.54 1.62 -11.29
C TYR A 43 -14.89 0.91 -11.24
N GLY A 44 -15.54 0.90 -10.08
CA GLY A 44 -16.82 0.22 -9.82
C GLY A 44 -16.73 -1.30 -9.70
N ILE A 45 -15.56 -1.90 -9.97
CA ILE A 45 -15.33 -3.34 -9.83
C ILE A 45 -14.29 -3.60 -8.73
N ASP A 46 -13.10 -3.02 -8.89
CA ASP A 46 -11.97 -3.26 -8.00
C ASP A 46 -11.79 -2.13 -6.96
N TYR A 47 -12.34 -0.95 -7.22
CA TYR A 47 -12.36 0.21 -6.32
C TYR A 47 -13.49 1.18 -6.69
N ASP A 48 -13.98 1.91 -5.70
CA ASP A 48 -15.05 2.92 -5.88
C ASP A 48 -14.53 4.35 -5.66
N GLU A 49 -13.52 4.54 -4.80
CA GLU A 49 -12.93 5.85 -4.53
C GLU A 49 -11.41 5.75 -4.36
N ILE A 50 -10.71 6.80 -4.77
CA ILE A 50 -9.25 6.91 -4.65
C ILE A 50 -8.80 8.12 -3.82
N PHE A 51 -9.74 8.99 -3.44
CA PHE A 51 -9.41 10.21 -2.72
C PHE A 51 -8.93 9.86 -1.30
N SER A 52 -7.73 10.35 -0.97
CA SER A 52 -7.11 10.25 0.35
C SER A 52 -7.25 11.59 1.06
N PRO A 53 -7.68 11.63 2.33
CA PRO A 53 -7.65 12.85 3.10
C PRO A 53 -6.19 13.27 3.33
N VAL A 54 -5.84 14.49 2.93
CA VAL A 54 -4.53 15.09 3.22
C VAL A 54 -4.77 16.37 4.01
N ILE A 55 -4.13 16.48 5.19
CA ILE A 55 -4.22 17.68 6.00
C ILE A 55 -3.63 18.87 5.26
N ARG A 56 -4.32 20.01 5.31
CA ARG A 56 -3.78 21.26 4.77
C ARG A 56 -2.76 21.86 5.72
N MET A 57 -1.72 22.48 5.17
CA MET A 57 -0.66 23.08 5.98
C MET A 57 -1.17 24.23 6.85
N GLU A 58 -2.19 24.97 6.40
CA GLU A 58 -2.84 26.01 7.20
C GLU A 58 -3.45 25.45 8.49
N VAL A 59 -4.16 24.31 8.39
CA VAL A 59 -4.79 23.65 9.54
C VAL A 59 -3.73 23.09 10.49
N LEU A 60 -2.68 22.46 9.94
CA LEU A 60 -1.58 21.96 10.77
C LEU A 60 -0.91 23.09 11.55
N ARG A 61 -0.59 24.21 10.90
CA ARG A 61 0.01 25.38 11.57
C ARG A 61 -0.89 25.93 12.67
N LEU A 62 -2.20 26.04 12.41
CA LEU A 62 -3.17 26.48 13.41
C LEU A 62 -3.16 25.56 14.64
N LEU A 63 -3.20 24.23 14.44
CA LEU A 63 -3.15 23.26 15.53
C LEU A 63 -1.85 23.37 16.35
N LEU A 64 -0.71 23.55 15.68
CA LEU A 64 0.57 23.75 16.35
C LEU A 64 0.59 25.05 17.16
N THR A 65 0.03 26.15 16.64
CA THR A 65 -0.07 27.42 17.36
C THR A 65 -0.95 27.27 18.61
N ILE A 66 -2.09 26.59 18.50
CA ILE A 66 -2.96 26.31 19.65
C ILE A 66 -2.23 25.47 20.70
N ALA A 67 -1.51 24.43 20.28
CA ALA A 67 -0.74 23.59 21.20
C ALA A 67 0.30 24.41 21.98
N VAL A 68 1.03 25.33 21.31
CA VAL A 68 1.99 26.21 21.98
C VAL A 68 1.29 27.18 22.94
N LEU A 69 0.18 27.79 22.54
CA LEU A 69 -0.57 28.74 23.39
C LEU A 69 -1.15 28.09 24.66
N LEU A 70 -1.48 26.80 24.57
CA LEU A 70 -2.05 26.03 25.67
C LEU A 70 -1.01 25.17 26.40
N GLU A 71 0.28 25.34 26.09
CA GLU A 71 1.39 24.57 26.67
C GLU A 71 1.21 23.05 26.57
N LEU A 72 0.64 22.58 25.45
CA LEU A 72 0.39 21.16 25.19
C LEU A 72 1.62 20.48 24.59
N GLU A 73 1.85 19.24 25.02
CA GLU A 73 2.85 18.37 24.41
C GLU A 73 2.31 17.75 23.11
N ILE A 74 3.15 17.72 22.07
CA ILE A 74 2.84 17.12 20.77
C ILE A 74 3.65 15.85 20.60
N HIS A 75 2.97 14.74 20.34
CA HIS A 75 3.59 13.48 19.96
C HIS A 75 3.42 13.22 18.46
N GLN A 76 4.49 12.76 17.81
CA GLN A 76 4.48 12.34 16.41
C GLN A 76 4.73 10.83 16.32
N MET A 77 3.96 10.15 15.47
CA MET A 77 4.14 8.74 15.16
C MET A 77 4.26 8.56 13.64
N ASP A 78 5.28 7.82 13.21
CA ASP A 78 5.39 7.32 11.84
C ASP A 78 5.05 5.82 11.83
N VAL A 79 4.21 5.41 10.88
CA VAL A 79 3.73 4.02 10.84
C VAL A 79 4.46 3.26 9.74
N GLU A 80 5.22 2.25 10.18
CA GLU A 80 5.95 1.40 9.26
C GLU A 80 4.99 0.63 8.34
N THR A 81 5.25 0.73 7.03
CA THR A 81 4.47 0.05 5.99
C THR A 81 2.97 0.32 6.02
N ALA A 82 2.56 1.55 6.38
CA ALA A 82 1.20 2.11 6.33
C ALA A 82 0.22 1.39 5.37
N PHE A 83 0.51 1.36 4.06
CA PHE A 83 -0.40 0.75 3.06
C PHE A 83 -0.69 -0.75 3.26
N LEU A 84 0.18 -1.49 3.94
CA LEU A 84 -0.01 -2.91 4.23
C LEU A 84 -0.95 -3.15 5.40
N ASN A 85 -1.29 -2.10 6.16
CA ASN A 85 -2.16 -2.21 7.32
C ASN A 85 -3.64 -1.98 6.99
N GLY A 86 -3.93 -1.34 5.86
CA GLY A 86 -5.29 -1.05 5.40
C GLY A 86 -6.09 -2.30 5.01
N PHE A 87 -7.36 -2.39 5.43
CA PHE A 87 -8.26 -3.48 5.04
C PHE A 87 -8.97 -3.21 3.72
N LEU A 88 -9.17 -4.25 2.90
CA LEU A 88 -9.82 -4.09 1.60
C LEU A 88 -11.33 -4.34 1.68
N ASP A 89 -12.11 -3.36 1.22
CA ASP A 89 -13.58 -3.50 1.11
C ASP A 89 -14.01 -4.30 -0.13
N LYS A 90 -13.12 -4.42 -1.13
CA LYS A 90 -13.34 -5.17 -2.37
C LYS A 90 -12.41 -6.36 -2.44
N GLU A 91 -12.93 -7.47 -2.95
CA GLU A 91 -12.10 -8.65 -3.21
C GLU A 91 -11.17 -8.41 -4.40
N ILE A 92 -9.87 -8.43 -4.10
CA ILE A 92 -8.81 -8.30 -5.10
C ILE A 92 -7.98 -9.57 -5.13
N TYR A 93 -7.72 -10.06 -6.33
CA TYR A 93 -6.89 -11.22 -6.57
C TYR A 93 -5.62 -10.78 -7.31
N MET A 94 -4.51 -11.37 -6.93
CA MET A 94 -3.19 -11.11 -7.49
C MET A 94 -2.58 -12.43 -7.92
N GLU A 95 -1.83 -12.42 -9.02
CA GLU A 95 -0.98 -13.55 -9.39
C GLU A 95 0.03 -13.85 -8.28
N GLN A 96 0.54 -15.07 -8.25
CA GLN A 96 1.65 -15.38 -7.35
C GLN A 96 2.89 -14.57 -7.80
N PRO A 97 3.66 -13.98 -6.87
CA PRO A 97 4.95 -13.38 -7.22
C PRO A 97 5.84 -14.42 -7.89
N GLU A 98 6.59 -14.02 -8.91
CA GLU A 98 7.40 -14.90 -9.77
C GLU A 98 8.33 -15.82 -8.96
N ASP A 99 9.02 -15.28 -7.96
CA ASP A 99 9.94 -16.02 -7.09
C ASP A 99 9.25 -16.77 -5.93
N PHE A 100 7.91 -16.71 -5.84
CA PHE A 100 7.12 -17.29 -4.75
C PHE A 100 6.02 -18.22 -5.26
N ALA A 101 5.98 -18.50 -6.57
CA ALA A 101 5.01 -19.40 -7.17
C ALA A 101 5.23 -20.83 -6.65
N THR A 102 4.18 -21.44 -6.11
CA THR A 102 4.25 -22.82 -5.62
C THR A 102 4.18 -23.79 -6.80
N ARG A 103 5.23 -24.60 -6.99
CA ARG A 103 5.29 -25.63 -8.02
C ARG A 103 4.08 -26.58 -7.95
N GLY A 104 3.44 -26.83 -9.08
CA GLY A 104 2.22 -27.64 -9.18
C GLY A 104 0.94 -26.92 -8.76
N LYS A 105 1.02 -25.64 -8.39
CA LYS A 105 -0.13 -24.76 -8.07
C LYS A 105 -0.06 -23.46 -8.85
N GLU A 106 0.47 -23.47 -10.06
CA GLU A 106 0.60 -22.29 -10.92
C GLU A 106 -0.77 -21.64 -11.22
N ASN A 107 -1.84 -22.44 -11.19
CA ASN A 107 -3.21 -22.00 -11.42
C ASN A 107 -3.92 -21.36 -10.21
N VAL A 108 -3.29 -21.28 -9.03
CA VAL A 108 -3.87 -20.61 -7.86
C VAL A 108 -3.36 -19.18 -7.73
N VAL A 109 -4.16 -18.33 -7.08
CA VAL A 109 -3.90 -16.90 -6.96
C VAL A 109 -3.86 -16.47 -5.49
N CYS A 110 -3.27 -15.32 -5.23
CA CYS A 110 -3.29 -14.66 -3.93
C CYS A 110 -4.60 -13.85 -3.82
N LYS A 111 -5.46 -14.18 -2.85
CA LYS A 111 -6.52 -13.28 -2.41
C LYS A 111 -5.88 -12.27 -1.47
N LEU A 112 -5.96 -10.98 -1.79
CA LEU A 112 -5.44 -9.94 -0.91
C LEU A 112 -6.38 -9.77 0.28
N LEU A 113 -5.82 -9.86 1.49
CA LEU A 113 -6.55 -9.62 2.74
C LEU A 113 -6.43 -8.16 3.20
N LYS A 114 -5.31 -7.54 2.85
CA LYS A 114 -4.98 -6.15 3.15
C LYS A 114 -4.50 -5.45 1.88
N SER A 115 -4.47 -4.13 1.95
CA SER A 115 -3.96 -3.27 0.90
C SER A 115 -2.48 -3.54 0.62
N LEU A 116 -2.06 -3.24 -0.60
CA LEU A 116 -0.73 -3.47 -1.13
C LEU A 116 -0.29 -2.25 -1.93
N TYR A 117 1.02 -2.05 -2.03
CA TYR A 117 1.58 -1.01 -2.89
C TYR A 117 1.05 -1.13 -4.33
N GLY A 118 0.76 0.03 -4.92
CA GLY A 118 0.26 0.13 -6.29
C GLY A 118 -1.25 -0.01 -6.42
N LEU A 119 -2.00 -0.39 -5.38
CA LEU A 119 -3.46 -0.27 -5.42
C LEU A 119 -3.87 1.20 -5.52
N LYS A 120 -4.84 1.51 -6.38
CA LYS A 120 -5.31 2.89 -6.60
C LYS A 120 -5.89 3.53 -5.34
N GLN A 121 -6.52 2.72 -4.50
CA GLN A 121 -7.16 3.14 -3.26
C GLN A 121 -6.26 2.95 -2.02
N ALA A 122 -4.99 2.51 -2.17
CA ALA A 122 -4.11 2.24 -1.03
C ALA A 122 -3.95 3.45 -0.10
N HIS A 123 -3.87 4.65 -0.66
CA HIS A 123 -3.75 5.90 0.10
C HIS A 123 -5.01 6.23 0.89
N ARG A 124 -6.19 5.89 0.38
CA ARG A 124 -7.47 6.15 1.06
C ARG A 124 -7.71 5.20 2.23
N ILE A 125 -7.32 3.93 2.04
CA ILE A 125 -7.59 2.87 3.01
C ILE A 125 -6.68 3.01 4.24
N TRP A 126 -5.49 3.56 4.06
CA TRP A 126 -4.59 3.94 5.14
C TRP A 126 -5.06 5.23 5.81
#